data_AF-A0A0R0DAG5-F1
#
_entry.id   AF-A0A0R0DAG5-F1
#
_cell.length_a   1.000
_cell.length_b   1.000
_cell.length_c   1.000
_cell.angle_alpha   90.00
_cell.angle_beta   90.00
_cell.angle_gamma   90.00
#
_symmetry.space_group_name_H-M   'P 1'
#
loop_
_entity.id
_entity.type
_entity.pdbx_description
1 polymer ?
#
loop_
_entity_poly.entity_id
_entity_poly.type
_entity_poly.pdbx_seq_one_letter_code
_entity_poly.pdbx_strand_id
1 'polypeptide(L)'
;MLPARHSCPGLQAWLLADYQRRARSGLRWSDVGPAYLIAVQCHRACWPSDGDGWDDTLAEHWEAARGDSRLDWSQARSIVQEAWHAIASLPGEAPATRRQ
;
A
#
# COMPACT_ATOMS: atom_id res chain seq x y z
N MET A 1 -9.71 -12.05 14.00
CA MET A 1 -8.58 -12.25 14.93
C MET A 1 -7.29 -11.99 14.15
N LEU A 2 -6.82 -10.74 14.11
CA LEU A 2 -5.50 -10.38 13.59
C LEU A 2 -4.54 -10.21 14.78
N PRO A 3 -3.31 -10.76 14.75
CA PRO A 3 -2.38 -10.64 15.87
C PRO A 3 -1.94 -9.19 16.04
N ALA A 4 -2.42 -8.57 17.13
CA ALA A 4 -1.98 -7.28 17.59
C ALA A 4 -0.58 -7.38 18.19
N ARG A 5 0.42 -6.86 17.49
CA ARG A 5 1.58 -6.18 18.09
C ARG A 5 2.29 -5.40 16.99
N HIS A 6 2.30 -4.08 17.15
CA HIS A 6 2.84 -3.04 16.27
C HIS A 6 1.95 -2.59 15.08
N SER A 7 0.62 -2.60 15.22
CA SER A 7 -0.21 -1.75 14.35
C SER A 7 0.05 -0.29 14.73
N CYS A 8 0.93 0.37 13.98
CA CYS A 8 1.15 1.81 14.10
C CYS A 8 -0.20 2.52 13.94
N PRO A 9 -0.69 3.24 14.97
CA PRO A 9 -2.01 3.89 14.90
C PRO A 9 -2.09 4.91 13.76
N GLY A 10 -0.95 5.49 13.37
CA GLY A 10 -0.84 6.38 12.21
C GLY A 10 -1.18 5.69 10.88
N LEU A 11 -0.79 4.42 10.69
CA LEU A 11 -1.08 3.68 9.47
C LEU A 11 -2.57 3.38 9.34
N GLN A 12 -3.18 2.94 10.44
CA GLN A 12 -4.60 2.61 10.44
C GLN A 12 -5.47 3.86 10.22
N ALA A 13 -5.09 4.99 10.82
CA ALA A 13 -5.78 6.27 10.60
C ALA A 13 -5.66 6.74 9.15
N TRP A 14 -4.46 6.62 8.56
CA TRP A 14 -4.23 6.98 7.15
C TRP A 14 -5.04 6.10 6.20
N LEU A 15 -4.97 4.77 6.36
CA LEU A 15 -5.72 3.82 5.53
C LEU A 15 -7.23 4.08 5.59
N LEU A 16 -7.76 4.38 6.77
CA LEU A 16 -9.17 4.71 6.91
C LEU A 16 -9.54 6.01 6.20
N ALA A 17 -8.71 7.05 6.32
CA ALA A 17 -8.94 8.35 5.68
C ALA A 17 -8.86 8.25 4.14
N ASP A 18 -7.88 7.52 3.62
CA ASP A 18 -7.74 7.27 2.18
C ASP A 18 -8.90 6.40 1.65
N TYR A 19 -9.26 5.33 2.37
CA TYR A 19 -10.42 4.52 2.02
C TYR A 19 -11.72 5.33 1.99
N GLN A 20 -11.96 6.19 2.98
CA GLN A 20 -13.16 7.05 3.00
C GLN A 20 -13.20 8.01 1.80
N ARG A 21 -12.05 8.49 1.34
CA ARG A 21 -11.94 9.31 0.13
C ARG A 21 -12.33 8.50 -1.11
N ARG A 22 -11.79 7.29 -1.25
CA ARG A 22 -12.02 6.40 -2.41
C ARG A 22 -13.43 5.78 -2.41
N ALA A 23 -14.00 5.54 -1.24
CA ALA A 23 -15.38 5.09 -1.08
C ALA A 23 -16.38 6.13 -1.60
N ARG A 24 -16.08 7.43 -1.46
CA ARG A 24 -16.88 8.50 -2.09
C ARG A 24 -16.85 8.46 -3.62
N SER A 25 -15.78 7.91 -4.20
CA SER A 25 -15.66 7.65 -5.65
C SER A 25 -16.30 6.32 -6.07
N GLY A 26 -16.87 5.55 -5.14
CA GLY A 26 -17.55 4.28 -5.41
C GLY A 26 -16.69 3.02 -5.26
N LEU A 27 -15.41 3.15 -4.89
CA LEU A 27 -14.54 2.00 -4.66
C LEU A 27 -14.84 1.32 -3.33
N ARG A 28 -14.86 -0.01 -3.32
CA ARG A 28 -15.10 -0.81 -2.12
C ARG A 28 -13.79 -1.23 -1.48
N TRP A 29 -13.87 -1.66 -0.23
CA TRP A 29 -12.73 -2.25 0.46
C TRP A 29 -12.11 -3.42 -0.30
N SER A 30 -12.94 -4.25 -0.95
CA SER A 30 -12.47 -5.37 -1.77
C SER A 30 -11.65 -4.92 -2.99
N ASP A 31 -11.88 -3.69 -3.48
CA ASP A 31 -11.14 -3.14 -4.62
C ASP A 31 -9.75 -2.63 -4.18
N VAL A 32 -9.70 -1.89 -3.07
CA VAL A 32 -8.47 -1.18 -2.62
C VAL A 32 -7.66 -1.94 -1.55
N GLY A 33 -8.28 -2.88 -0.85
CA GLY A 33 -7.66 -3.67 0.22
C GLY A 33 -6.42 -4.43 -0.25
N PRO A 34 -6.45 -5.14 -1.40
CA PRO A 34 -5.26 -5.79 -1.94
C PRO A 34 -4.11 -4.81 -2.20
N ALA A 35 -4.41 -3.58 -2.64
CA ALA A 35 -3.38 -2.58 -2.93
C ALA A 35 -2.65 -2.13 -1.66
N TYR A 36 -3.40 -1.89 -0.58
CA TYR A 36 -2.79 -1.57 0.71
C TYR A 36 -1.93 -2.71 1.27
N LEU A 37 -2.37 -3.97 1.09
CA LEU A 37 -1.60 -5.14 1.51
C LEU A 37 -0.27 -5.24 0.77
N ILE A 38 -0.28 -5.05 -0.55
CA ILE A 38 0.94 -5.03 -1.36
C ILE A 38 1.84 -3.87 -0.90
N ALA A 39 1.32 -2.67 -0.69
CA ALA A 39 2.13 -1.53 -0.22
C ALA A 39 2.86 -1.81 1.10
N VAL A 40 2.18 -2.45 2.07
CA VAL A 40 2.80 -2.86 3.34
C VAL A 40 3.87 -3.94 3.13
N GLN A 41 3.63 -4.89 2.22
CA GLN A 41 4.63 -5.91 1.85
C GLN A 41 5.86 -5.27 1.20
N CYS A 42 5.67 -4.35 0.26
CA CYS A 42 6.76 -3.61 -0.39
C CYS A 42 7.58 -2.80 0.62
N HIS A 43 6.89 -2.14 1.56
CA HIS A 43 7.56 -1.38 2.61
C HIS A 43 8.43 -2.29 3.49
N ARG A 44 7.90 -3.45 3.90
CA ARG A 44 8.64 -4.45 4.72
C ARG A 44 9.79 -5.11 3.97
N ALA A 45 9.65 -5.31 2.67
CA ALA A 45 10.72 -5.80 1.80
C ALA A 45 11.81 -4.75 1.55
N CYS A 46 11.63 -3.52 2.06
CA CYS A 46 12.51 -2.36 1.82
C CYS A 46 12.77 -2.14 0.32
N TRP A 47 11.77 -2.33 -0.52
CA TRP A 47 11.92 -2.21 -1.97
C TRP A 47 12.30 -0.75 -2.35
N PRO A 48 13.45 -0.49 -3.00
CA PRO A 48 13.84 0.86 -3.44
C PRO A 48 12.80 1.62 -4.30
N SER A 49 12.66 2.93 -4.08
CA SER A 49 11.72 3.80 -4.80
C SER A 49 11.96 3.89 -6.31
N ASP A 50 13.20 3.71 -6.76
CA ASP A 50 13.66 3.93 -8.15
C ASP A 50 13.46 2.71 -9.07
N GLY A 51 12.40 1.94 -8.79
CA GLY A 51 12.13 0.62 -9.37
C GLY A 51 11.70 0.63 -10.83
N ASP A 52 12.67 0.63 -11.75
CA ASP A 52 12.42 0.29 -13.16
C ASP A 52 12.20 -1.23 -13.35
N GLY A 53 12.60 -2.07 -12.39
CA GLY A 53 12.64 -3.53 -12.54
C GLY A 53 11.56 -4.34 -11.84
N TRP A 54 10.64 -3.74 -11.07
CA TRP A 54 9.63 -4.51 -10.32
C TRP A 54 8.20 -4.14 -10.66
N ASP A 55 7.99 -3.28 -11.66
CA ASP A 55 6.63 -2.99 -12.09
C ASP A 55 5.96 -4.26 -12.63
N ASP A 56 6.69 -5.05 -13.43
CA ASP A 56 6.21 -6.35 -13.92
C ASP A 56 5.98 -7.34 -12.76
N THR A 57 6.92 -7.45 -11.82
CA THR A 57 6.77 -8.34 -10.66
C THR A 57 5.58 -7.94 -9.78
N LEU A 58 5.35 -6.63 -9.60
CA LEU A 58 4.21 -6.13 -8.84
C LEU A 58 2.90 -6.29 -9.61
N ALA A 59 2.92 -6.17 -10.94
CA ALA A 59 1.78 -6.44 -11.79
C ALA A 59 1.35 -7.91 -11.67
N GLU A 60 2.30 -8.84 -11.78
CA GLU A 60 2.04 -10.27 -11.59
C GLU A 60 1.52 -10.57 -10.18
N HIS A 61 2.14 -9.97 -9.15
CA HIS A 61 1.70 -10.13 -7.76
C HIS A 61 0.32 -9.52 -7.52
N TRP A 62 -0.01 -8.40 -8.18
CA TRP A 62 -1.33 -7.81 -8.17
C TRP A 62 -2.36 -8.74 -8.77
N GLU A 63 -2.11 -9.32 -9.95
CA GLU A 63 -3.05 -10.26 -10.57
C GLU A 63 -3.28 -11.51 -9.71
N ALA A 64 -2.27 -11.98 -8.98
CA ALA A 64 -2.42 -13.05 -8.01
C ALA A 64 -3.20 -12.65 -6.74
N ALA A 65 -3.08 -11.38 -6.30
CA ALA A 65 -3.64 -10.90 -5.04
C ALA A 65 -4.98 -10.16 -5.16
N ARG A 66 -5.32 -9.61 -6.33
CA ARG A 66 -6.48 -8.73 -6.55
C ARG A 66 -7.81 -9.40 -6.22
N GLY A 67 -7.92 -10.72 -6.38
CA GLY A 67 -9.15 -11.47 -6.18
C GLY A 67 -10.32 -10.85 -6.94
N ASP A 68 -11.39 -10.50 -6.22
CA ASP A 68 -12.59 -9.84 -6.77
C ASP A 68 -12.44 -8.33 -7.04
N SER A 69 -11.25 -7.76 -6.85
CA SER A 69 -11.00 -6.34 -7.11
C SER A 69 -11.25 -6.01 -8.59
N ARG A 70 -11.99 -4.92 -8.83
CA ARG A 70 -12.32 -4.44 -10.18
C ARG A 70 -11.25 -3.50 -10.75
N LEU A 71 -10.18 -3.22 -10.01
CA LEU A 71 -9.11 -2.32 -10.42
C LEU A 71 -8.10 -3.02 -11.32
N ASP A 72 -7.67 -2.33 -12.37
CA ASP A 72 -6.52 -2.74 -13.18
C ASP A 72 -5.21 -2.40 -12.48
N TRP A 73 -4.12 -3.09 -12.86
CA TRP A 73 -2.80 -2.83 -12.29
C TRP A 73 -2.41 -1.35 -12.36
N SER A 74 -2.68 -0.65 -13.46
CA SER A 74 -2.37 0.78 -13.59
C SER A 74 -3.09 1.65 -12.54
N GLN A 75 -4.32 1.30 -12.18
CA GLN A 75 -5.07 2.00 -11.13
C GLN A 75 -4.53 1.63 -9.75
N ALA A 76 -4.32 0.33 -9.52
CA ALA A 76 -3.81 -0.20 -8.26
C ALA A 76 -2.41 0.32 -7.94
N ARG A 77 -1.51 0.40 -8.92
CA ARG A 77 -0.14 0.89 -8.79
C ARG A 77 -0.08 2.27 -8.15
N SER A 78 -0.95 3.19 -8.56
CA SER A 78 -1.04 4.52 -7.92
C SER A 78 -1.41 4.41 -6.44
N ILE A 79 -2.39 3.57 -6.11
CA ILE A 79 -2.80 3.33 -4.70
C ILE A 79 -1.66 2.72 -3.89
N VAL A 80 -0.95 1.73 -4.48
CA VAL A 80 0.19 1.06 -3.85
C VAL A 80 1.30 2.07 -3.57
N GLN A 81 1.67 2.91 -4.56
CA GLN A 81 2.70 3.93 -4.39
C GLN A 81 2.31 4.98 -3.36
N GLU A 82 1.08 5.51 -3.43
CA GLU A 82 0.57 6.47 -2.45
C GLU A 82 0.62 5.90 -1.02
N ALA A 83 0.16 4.66 -0.85
CA ALA A 83 0.17 3.98 0.44
C ALA A 83 1.60 3.70 0.92
N TRP A 84 2.49 3.27 0.03
CA TRP A 84 3.89 3.02 0.35
C TRP A 84 4.61 4.30 0.80
N HIS A 85 4.42 5.41 0.07
CA HIS A 85 4.93 6.72 0.46
C HIS A 85 4.35 7.21 1.78
N ALA A 86 3.05 6.99 2.00
CA ALA A 86 2.40 7.34 3.26
C ALA A 86 3.01 6.56 4.43
N ILE A 87 3.16 5.24 4.31
CA ILE A 87 3.81 4.39 5.32
C ILE A 87 5.22 4.89 5.62
N ALA A 88 6.03 5.15 4.59
CA ALA A 88 7.39 5.68 4.75
C ALA A 88 7.44 7.08 5.41
N SER A 89 6.36 7.86 5.29
CA SER A 89 6.22 9.19 5.89
C SER A 89 5.62 9.17 7.30
N LEU A 90 5.14 8.01 7.79
CA LEU A 90 4.54 7.93 9.12
C LEU A 90 5.60 8.14 10.22
N PRO A 91 5.30 8.98 11.24
CA PRO A 91 6.20 9.19 12.35
C PRO A 91 6.34 7.87 13.16
N GLY A 92 7.56 7.34 13.22
CA GLY A 92 7.90 6.10 13.92
C GLY A 92 8.20 4.89 13.01
N GLU A 93 7.83 4.95 11.73
CA GLU A 93 8.14 3.90 10.73
C GLU A 93 9.32 4.31 9.82
N ALA A 94 9.67 5.61 9.82
CA ALA A 94 10.79 6.11 9.03
C ALA A 94 12.09 5.36 9.43
N PRO A 95 12.77 4.65 8.50
CA PRO A 95 14.10 4.16 8.78
C PRO A 95 14.95 5.39 9.12
N ALA A 96 15.68 5.32 10.23
CA ALA A 96 16.58 6.37 10.67
C ALA A 96 17.45 6.82 9.48
N THR A 97 17.08 7.95 8.90
CA THR A 97 17.95 8.86 8.16
C THR A 97 18.97 8.17 7.24
N ARG A 98 18.67 7.99 5.94
CA ARG A 98 19.76 8.05 4.96
C ARG A 98 19.94 9.50 4.54
N ARG A 99 20.67 10.25 5.37
CA ARG A 99 21.32 11.51 5.01
C ARG A 99 22.32 11.19 3.90
N GLN A 100 22.23 11.88 2.76
CA GLN A 100 23.39 12.25 1.97
C GLN A 100 23.74 13.70 2.30
#